data_AF-A0A9P6N1Q6-F1
#
_entry.id   AF-A0A9P6N1Q6-F1
#
_cell.length_a   1.000
_cell.length_b   1.000
_cell.length_c   1.000
_cell.angle_alpha   90.00
_cell.angle_beta   90.00
_cell.angle_gamma   90.00
#
_symmetry.space_group_name_H-M   'P 1'
#
loop_
_entity.id
_entity.type
_entity.pdbx_description
1 polymer ?
#
loop_
_entity_poly.entity_id
_entity_poly.type
_entity_poly.pdbx_seq_one_letter_code
_entity_poly.pdbx_strand_id
1 'polypeptide(L)'
;MAINKRTQQRGAGNPQTIVSASASSNHSRFSEDKPVPPLSIFRPIQLVTELLTNHAHFWKMAGLLFLVEILLNFVIIKKIPCKYYIDWIAYMQEVSGYLKGETDYTKLRGDTGPLVYPAGFVYIYSALYYITDLGKNILKGQWIFMGLYLLNLGVVFAIYSKDKAVCLYSEANKGVDLMHSNSNTPSLRIYFSQIPPYVLIPLCLSKRLHSIYVLRLFNDPVAMFLLFAATLAFLLAVSVKMNILLFFPAFGFLIWQTQGFFGTIVQLVVILLVQSYLRKAFEFSRVFQYKWTVNWKFLDEKTFLSEDV
;
A
#
# COMPACT_ATOMS: atom_id res chain seq x y z
N MET A 1 -33.30 86.25 -36.63
CA MET A 1 -31.95 86.10 -37.21
C MET A 1 -31.32 84.86 -36.57
N ALA A 2 -31.15 83.81 -37.36
CA ALA A 2 -30.77 82.47 -36.91
C ALA A 2 -29.29 82.39 -36.49
N ILE A 3 -28.99 81.58 -35.46
CA ILE A 3 -27.91 80.58 -35.37
C ILE A 3 -28.14 79.73 -34.10
N ASN A 4 -27.89 78.43 -34.24
CA ASN A 4 -28.44 77.29 -33.50
C ASN A 4 -27.95 77.09 -32.04
N LYS A 5 -28.88 76.74 -31.15
CA LYS A 5 -28.63 76.12 -29.82
C LYS A 5 -28.41 74.61 -30.01
N ARG A 6 -27.33 74.05 -29.43
CA ARG A 6 -27.12 72.59 -29.35
C ARG A 6 -27.68 72.00 -28.05
N THR A 7 -28.31 70.86 -28.27
CA THR A 7 -29.23 70.05 -27.47
C THR A 7 -28.58 69.33 -26.29
N GLN A 8 -29.28 69.33 -25.15
CA GLN A 8 -29.13 68.38 -24.04
C GLN A 8 -29.62 66.99 -24.46
N GLN A 9 -28.86 65.94 -24.16
CA GLN A 9 -29.41 64.62 -23.86
C GLN A 9 -28.81 64.10 -22.54
N ARG A 10 -29.66 64.09 -21.51
CA ARG A 10 -29.51 63.31 -20.27
C ARG A 10 -30.21 61.97 -20.48
N GLY A 11 -29.54 60.87 -20.20
CA GLY A 11 -30.12 59.53 -20.13
C GLY A 11 -29.60 58.80 -18.90
N ALA A 12 -30.51 58.23 -18.11
CA ALA A 12 -30.32 57.67 -16.78
C ALA A 12 -29.63 56.29 -16.79
N GLY A 13 -28.80 56.01 -15.77
CA GLY A 13 -28.20 54.71 -15.49
C GLY A 13 -28.39 54.33 -14.02
N ASN A 14 -29.04 53.19 -13.81
CA ASN A 14 -29.54 52.61 -12.55
C ASN A 14 -28.40 52.18 -11.58
N PRO A 15 -28.65 52.08 -10.25
CA PRO A 15 -27.67 51.68 -9.25
C PRO A 15 -27.69 50.16 -9.01
N GLN A 16 -26.50 49.57 -8.80
CA GLN A 16 -26.20 48.34 -8.04
C GLN A 16 -25.02 47.60 -8.68
N THR A 17 -23.83 47.69 -8.08
CA THR A 17 -22.98 46.50 -7.91
C THR A 17 -22.00 46.76 -6.76
N ILE A 18 -22.29 46.12 -5.63
CA ILE A 18 -21.35 45.91 -4.53
C ILE A 18 -20.20 45.11 -5.12
N VAL A 19 -19.00 45.71 -5.19
CA VAL A 19 -17.78 44.97 -5.51
C VAL A 19 -17.43 44.15 -4.27
N SER A 20 -17.93 42.93 -4.21
CA SER A 20 -17.46 41.90 -3.31
C SER A 20 -16.01 41.57 -3.68
N ALA A 21 -15.08 42.06 -2.86
CA ALA A 21 -13.69 41.63 -2.87
C ALA A 21 -13.63 40.16 -2.43
N SER A 22 -13.75 39.24 -3.39
CA SER A 22 -13.38 37.85 -3.20
C SER A 22 -11.85 37.80 -3.07
N ALA A 23 -11.36 37.68 -1.84
CA ALA A 23 -9.99 37.27 -1.56
C ALA A 23 -9.83 35.82 -2.03
N SER A 24 -9.57 35.68 -3.33
CA SER A 24 -9.16 34.44 -3.97
C SER A 24 -7.84 34.02 -3.35
N SER A 25 -7.88 32.94 -2.56
CA SER A 25 -6.70 32.21 -2.14
C SER A 25 -5.97 31.70 -3.38
N ASN A 26 -4.94 32.44 -3.80
CA ASN A 26 -3.97 32.01 -4.80
C ASN A 26 -3.14 30.84 -4.26
N HIS A 27 -3.74 29.65 -4.15
CA HIS A 27 -3.00 28.41 -4.21
C HIS A 27 -2.69 28.15 -5.69
N SER A 28 -1.59 28.74 -6.14
CA SER A 28 -1.01 28.53 -7.47
C SER A 28 -0.86 27.03 -7.73
N ARG A 29 -1.66 26.56 -8.69
CA ARG A 29 -1.60 25.24 -9.32
C ARG A 29 -0.25 25.13 -10.06
N PHE A 30 0.81 24.71 -9.36
CA PHE A 30 2.10 24.42 -9.98
C PHE A 30 2.04 23.02 -10.62
N SER A 31 1.44 22.95 -11.79
CA SER A 31 1.53 21.83 -12.72
C SER A 31 1.55 22.41 -14.12
N GLU A 32 2.61 23.15 -14.43
CA GLU A 32 3.01 23.31 -15.82
C GLU A 32 3.54 21.96 -16.29
N ASP A 33 2.85 21.35 -17.25
CA ASP A 33 3.28 20.17 -17.98
C ASP A 33 4.57 20.50 -18.74
N LYS A 34 5.72 20.41 -18.07
CA LYS A 34 7.02 20.45 -18.75
C LYS A 34 7.09 19.24 -19.70
N PRO A 35 7.47 19.43 -20.98
CA PRO A 35 7.60 18.33 -21.91
C PRO A 35 8.58 17.30 -21.36
N VAL A 36 8.14 16.04 -21.31
CA VAL A 36 8.95 14.91 -20.85
C VAL A 36 10.20 14.83 -21.72
N PRO A 37 11.43 14.88 -21.14
CA PRO A 37 12.65 14.84 -21.95
C PRO A 37 12.70 13.56 -22.79
N PRO A 38 13.13 13.63 -24.07
CA PRO A 38 13.26 12.44 -24.90
C PRO A 38 14.40 11.57 -24.37
N LEU A 39 14.18 10.25 -24.36
CA LEU A 39 15.20 9.29 -23.92
C LEU A 39 16.40 9.32 -24.88
N SER A 40 17.61 9.49 -24.35
CA SER A 40 18.84 9.48 -25.15
C SER A 40 19.28 8.06 -25.53
N ILE A 41 18.60 7.42 -26.48
CA ILE A 41 18.78 5.99 -26.85
C ILE A 41 20.24 5.65 -27.21
N PHE A 42 20.97 6.57 -27.84
CA PHE A 42 22.35 6.36 -28.29
C PHE A 42 23.41 6.64 -27.21
N ARG A 43 23.01 6.95 -25.98
CA ARG A 43 23.91 7.20 -24.84
C ARG A 43 23.50 6.32 -23.66
N PRO A 44 24.08 5.11 -23.52
CA PRO A 44 23.56 4.09 -22.60
C PRO A 44 23.60 4.51 -21.12
N ILE A 45 24.67 5.18 -20.68
CA ILE A 45 24.80 5.65 -19.29
C ILE A 45 23.75 6.72 -18.98
N GLN A 46 23.56 7.65 -19.92
CA GLN A 46 22.61 8.74 -19.76
C GLN A 46 21.16 8.23 -19.78
N LEU A 47 20.86 7.29 -20.69
CA LEU A 47 19.57 6.61 -20.76
C LEU A 47 19.21 5.90 -19.45
N VAL A 48 20.14 5.13 -18.89
CA VAL A 48 19.93 4.41 -17.62
C VAL A 48 19.74 5.40 -16.48
N THR A 49 20.58 6.44 -16.40
CA THR A 49 20.48 7.46 -15.36
C THR A 49 19.14 8.18 -15.42
N GLU A 50 18.69 8.59 -16.61
CA GLU A 50 17.41 9.24 -16.83
C GLU A 50 16.24 8.33 -16.46
N LEU A 51 16.28 7.06 -16.86
CA LEU A 51 15.22 6.10 -16.53
C LEU A 51 15.13 5.81 -15.02
N LEU A 52 16.26 5.75 -14.33
CA LEU A 52 16.34 5.42 -12.91
C LEU A 52 16.03 6.59 -11.98
N THR A 53 16.34 7.82 -12.38
CA THR A 53 16.26 9.00 -11.50
C THR A 53 15.14 9.96 -11.86
N ASN A 54 14.72 10.03 -13.12
CA ASN A 54 13.69 10.97 -13.55
C ASN A 54 12.28 10.39 -13.37
N HIS A 55 11.50 11.02 -12.49
CA HIS A 55 10.10 10.64 -12.25
C HIS A 55 9.23 10.70 -13.52
N ALA A 56 9.58 11.52 -14.52
CA ALA A 56 8.88 11.57 -15.80
C ALA A 56 8.93 10.25 -16.60
N HIS A 57 9.86 9.36 -16.26
CA HIS A 57 9.98 8.03 -16.86
C HIS A 57 9.53 6.90 -15.93
N PHE A 58 8.88 7.23 -14.81
CA PHE A 58 8.42 6.26 -13.81
C PHE A 58 7.63 5.10 -14.43
N TRP A 59 6.61 5.39 -15.24
CA TRP A 59 5.78 4.35 -15.87
C TRP A 59 6.54 3.50 -16.90
N LYS A 60 7.59 4.04 -17.53
CA LYS A 60 8.45 3.27 -18.44
C LYS A 60 9.28 2.25 -17.65
N MET A 61 9.88 2.69 -16.55
CA MET A 61 10.62 1.81 -15.64
C MET A 61 9.70 0.77 -14.98
N ALA A 62 8.54 1.20 -14.48
CA ALA A 62 7.53 0.33 -13.90
C ALA A 62 7.04 -0.73 -14.89
N GLY A 63 6.75 -0.34 -16.14
CA GLY A 63 6.36 -1.28 -17.20
C GLY A 63 7.46 -2.29 -17.53
N LEU A 64 8.72 -1.85 -17.63
CA LEU A 64 9.86 -2.75 -17.84
C LEU A 64 9.98 -3.77 -16.69
N LEU A 65 9.95 -3.29 -15.45
CA LEU A 65 10.00 -4.16 -14.27
C LEU A 65 8.80 -5.12 -14.21
N PHE A 66 7.60 -4.67 -14.57
CA PHE A 66 6.40 -5.51 -14.60
C PHE A 66 6.54 -6.68 -15.59
N LEU A 67 7.10 -6.42 -16.79
CA LEU A 67 7.37 -7.47 -17.78
C LEU A 67 8.44 -8.45 -17.31
N VAL A 68 9.51 -7.94 -16.68
CA VAL A 68 10.55 -8.77 -16.06
C VAL A 68 9.93 -9.67 -14.99
N GLU A 69 9.04 -9.13 -14.18
CA GLU A 69 8.35 -9.87 -13.11
C GLU A 69 7.42 -10.95 -13.67
N ILE A 70 6.68 -10.69 -14.76
CA ILE A 70 5.90 -11.74 -15.44
C ILE A 70 6.80 -12.91 -15.85
N LEU A 71 7.92 -12.61 -16.51
CA LEU A 71 8.85 -13.64 -16.97
C LEU A 71 9.50 -14.38 -15.80
N LEU A 72 9.93 -13.66 -14.77
CA LEU A 72 10.57 -14.22 -13.59
C LEU A 72 9.61 -15.18 -12.86
N ASN A 73 8.37 -14.76 -12.61
CA ASN A 73 7.36 -15.61 -11.98
C ASN A 73 7.02 -16.83 -12.83
N PHE A 74 6.93 -16.68 -14.16
CA PHE A 74 6.76 -17.81 -15.08
C PHE A 74 7.92 -18.82 -14.95
N VAL A 75 9.17 -18.35 -14.97
CA VAL A 75 10.37 -19.20 -14.82
C VAL A 75 10.38 -19.88 -13.45
N ILE A 76 10.00 -19.17 -12.39
CA ILE A 76 9.92 -19.72 -11.03
C ILE A 76 8.92 -20.89 -10.98
N ILE A 77 7.70 -20.71 -11.50
CA ILE A 77 6.67 -21.74 -11.53
C ILE A 77 7.13 -22.98 -12.30
N LYS A 78 7.86 -22.79 -13.41
CA LYS A 78 8.32 -23.90 -14.26
C LYS A 78 9.57 -24.60 -13.75
N LYS A 79 10.51 -23.89 -13.11
CA LYS A 79 11.83 -24.42 -12.75
C LYS A 79 11.99 -24.77 -11.29
N ILE A 80 11.27 -24.13 -10.37
CA ILE A 80 11.45 -24.40 -8.94
C ILE A 80 10.54 -25.56 -8.53
N PRO A 81 11.12 -26.71 -8.15
CA PRO A 81 10.33 -27.87 -7.78
C PRO A 81 9.49 -27.58 -6.55
N CYS A 82 8.30 -28.17 -6.55
CA CYS A 82 7.20 -27.90 -5.63
C CYS A 82 7.48 -28.28 -4.15
N LYS A 83 8.72 -28.48 -3.71
CA LYS A 83 9.07 -28.95 -2.35
C LYS A 83 8.71 -27.97 -1.22
N TYR A 84 8.06 -26.84 -1.54
CA TYR A 84 7.80 -25.71 -0.64
C TYR A 84 6.32 -25.47 -0.34
N TYR A 85 5.38 -26.34 -0.76
CA TYR A 85 3.93 -26.16 -0.55
C TYR A 85 3.41 -26.62 0.83
N ILE A 86 4.27 -26.64 1.84
CA ILE A 86 3.91 -27.12 3.20
C ILE A 86 2.75 -26.30 3.76
N ASP A 87 2.80 -24.98 3.57
CA ASP A 87 1.74 -24.07 4.02
C ASP A 87 0.43 -24.31 3.26
N TRP A 88 0.48 -24.49 1.93
CA TRP A 88 -0.71 -24.80 1.12
C TRP A 88 -1.39 -26.09 1.57
N ILE A 89 -0.63 -27.16 1.80
CA ILE A 89 -1.18 -28.44 2.27
C ILE A 89 -1.86 -28.26 3.63
N ALA A 90 -1.20 -27.58 4.58
CA ALA A 90 -1.79 -27.30 5.88
C ALA A 90 -3.09 -26.51 5.75
N TYR A 91 -3.13 -25.48 4.90
CA TYR A 91 -4.35 -24.70 4.66
C TYR A 91 -5.48 -25.54 4.08
N MET A 92 -5.19 -26.43 3.13
CA MET A 92 -6.19 -27.34 2.56
C MET A 92 -6.72 -28.33 3.62
N GLN A 93 -5.87 -28.80 4.54
CA GLN A 93 -6.28 -29.67 5.65
C GLN A 93 -7.19 -28.94 6.64
N GLU A 94 -6.79 -27.74 7.07
CA GLU A 94 -7.56 -26.92 8.01
C GLU A 94 -8.95 -26.59 7.44
N VAL A 95 -8.99 -26.13 6.19
CA VAL A 95 -10.24 -25.76 5.51
C VAL A 95 -11.08 -27.00 5.17
N SER A 96 -10.47 -28.14 4.87
CA SER A 96 -11.21 -29.40 4.68
C SER A 96 -11.97 -29.80 5.95
N GLY A 97 -11.42 -29.53 7.14
CA GLY A 97 -12.16 -29.73 8.40
C GLY A 97 -13.44 -28.90 8.45
N TYR A 98 -13.36 -27.62 8.10
CA TYR A 98 -14.52 -26.73 8.02
C TYR A 98 -15.55 -27.19 6.99
N LEU A 99 -15.10 -27.56 5.79
CA LEU A 99 -15.98 -28.04 4.71
C LEU A 99 -16.70 -29.36 5.05
N LYS A 100 -16.19 -30.12 6.02
CA LYS A 100 -16.84 -31.34 6.55
C LYS A 100 -17.88 -31.04 7.65
N GLY A 101 -18.09 -29.77 7.99
CA GLY A 101 -19.09 -29.33 8.97
C GLY A 101 -18.52 -28.96 10.34
N GLU A 102 -17.19 -29.01 10.54
CA GLU A 102 -16.59 -28.56 11.80
C GLU A 102 -16.61 -27.02 11.87
N THR A 103 -17.27 -26.49 12.90
CA THR A 103 -17.38 -25.03 13.12
C THR A 103 -16.61 -24.57 14.36
N ASP A 104 -16.17 -25.52 15.20
CA ASP A 104 -15.31 -25.23 16.33
C ASP A 104 -13.86 -25.01 15.87
N TYR A 105 -13.48 -23.74 15.85
CA TYR A 105 -12.13 -23.27 15.48
C TYR A 105 -10.99 -23.96 16.22
N THR A 106 -11.22 -24.43 17.46
CA THR A 106 -10.16 -25.06 18.26
C THR A 106 -9.75 -26.44 17.73
N LYS A 107 -10.63 -27.06 16.93
CA LYS A 107 -10.47 -28.37 16.32
C LYS A 107 -9.93 -28.32 14.89
N LEU A 108 -9.99 -27.16 14.23
CA LEU A 108 -9.44 -26.97 12.89
C LEU A 108 -7.92 -26.92 12.96
N ARG A 109 -7.22 -27.92 12.40
CA ARG A 109 -5.75 -28.03 12.41
C ARG A 109 -5.24 -28.68 11.12
N GLY A 110 -4.00 -28.37 10.76
CA GLY A 110 -3.23 -29.04 9.71
C GLY A 110 -1.86 -29.52 10.24
N ASP A 111 -1.03 -30.03 9.35
CA ASP A 111 0.30 -30.59 9.69
C ASP A 111 1.25 -29.56 10.32
N THR A 112 1.00 -28.26 10.10
CA THR A 112 1.79 -27.17 10.67
C THR A 112 1.25 -26.63 12.00
N GLY A 113 0.11 -27.14 12.48
CA GLY A 113 -0.50 -26.73 13.75
C GLY A 113 -1.97 -26.33 13.61
N PRO A 114 -2.53 -25.66 14.64
CA PRO A 114 -3.93 -25.23 14.60
C PRO A 114 -4.16 -24.07 13.65
N LEU A 115 -5.39 -23.98 13.12
CA LEU A 115 -5.84 -22.83 12.36
C LEU A 115 -5.85 -21.61 13.27
N VAL A 116 -4.91 -20.71 13.01
CA VAL A 116 -4.80 -19.44 13.73
C VAL A 116 -5.49 -18.31 13.00
N TYR A 117 -5.84 -18.47 11.72
CA TYR A 117 -6.34 -17.39 10.90
C TYR A 117 -7.83 -17.07 11.13
N PRO A 118 -8.24 -15.81 10.91
CA PRO A 118 -9.63 -15.36 10.85
C PRO A 118 -10.59 -16.10 9.88
N ALA A 119 -11.89 -15.78 9.92
CA ALA A 119 -12.92 -16.44 9.08
C ALA A 119 -12.84 -16.15 7.58
N GLY A 120 -12.43 -14.94 7.19
CA GLY A 120 -12.21 -14.60 5.78
C GLY A 120 -11.13 -15.47 5.13
N PHE A 121 -10.12 -15.92 5.88
CA PHE A 121 -9.18 -16.93 5.40
C PHE A 121 -9.89 -18.24 5.05
N VAL A 122 -10.75 -18.76 5.93
CA VAL A 122 -11.49 -20.01 5.72
C VAL A 122 -12.36 -19.92 4.47
N TYR A 123 -13.07 -18.81 4.28
CA TYR A 123 -13.94 -18.61 3.11
C TYR A 123 -13.16 -18.52 1.81
N ILE A 124 -12.08 -17.73 1.78
CA ILE A 124 -11.25 -17.56 0.58
C ILE A 124 -10.58 -18.89 0.21
N TYR A 125 -10.00 -19.59 1.19
CA TYR A 125 -9.33 -20.86 0.92
C TYR A 125 -10.30 -22.01 0.67
N SER A 126 -11.56 -21.91 1.11
CA SER A 126 -12.64 -22.82 0.69
C SER A 126 -12.96 -22.66 -0.79
N ALA A 127 -13.04 -21.42 -1.29
CA ALA A 127 -13.20 -21.17 -2.72
C ALA A 127 -12.00 -21.72 -3.51
N LEU A 128 -10.77 -21.45 -3.04
CA LEU A 128 -9.56 -21.99 -3.66
C LEU A 128 -9.54 -23.51 -3.66
N TYR A 129 -9.95 -24.16 -2.57
CA TYR A 129 -10.04 -25.62 -2.45
C TYR A 129 -10.85 -26.22 -3.61
N TYR A 130 -12.03 -25.68 -3.91
CA TYR A 130 -12.84 -26.15 -5.04
C TYR A 130 -12.23 -25.81 -6.40
N ILE A 131 -11.66 -24.60 -6.55
CA ILE A 131 -11.07 -24.16 -7.82
C ILE A 131 -9.85 -25.01 -8.20
N THR A 132 -9.07 -25.49 -7.23
CA THR A 132 -7.83 -26.25 -7.46
C THR A 132 -8.01 -27.76 -7.28
N ASP A 133 -9.14 -28.30 -7.72
CA ASP A 133 -9.41 -29.75 -7.69
C ASP A 133 -9.27 -30.36 -6.28
N LEU A 134 -10.00 -29.79 -5.32
CA LEU A 134 -9.96 -30.16 -3.89
C LEU A 134 -8.57 -29.93 -3.25
N GLY A 135 -7.91 -28.84 -3.65
CA GLY A 135 -6.57 -28.48 -3.17
C GLY A 135 -5.40 -29.25 -3.79
N LYS A 136 -5.65 -30.21 -4.69
CA LYS A 136 -4.62 -31.08 -5.28
C LYS A 136 -3.86 -30.41 -6.44
N ASN A 137 -4.50 -29.51 -7.16
CA ASN A 137 -3.92 -28.83 -8.31
C ASN A 137 -3.16 -27.56 -7.90
N ILE A 138 -1.97 -27.77 -7.34
CA ILE A 138 -1.11 -26.69 -6.83
C ILE A 138 -0.66 -25.77 -7.96
N LEU A 139 -0.40 -26.31 -9.16
CA LEU A 139 0.01 -25.53 -10.32
C LEU A 139 -1.05 -24.48 -10.68
N LYS A 140 -2.33 -24.86 -10.68
CA LYS A 140 -3.44 -23.91 -10.88
C LYS A 140 -3.47 -22.85 -9.78
N GLY A 141 -3.23 -23.24 -8.53
CA GLY A 141 -3.03 -22.31 -7.41
C GLY A 141 -1.90 -21.31 -7.68
N GLN A 142 -0.75 -21.77 -8.17
CA GLN A 142 0.40 -20.90 -8.46
C GLN A 142 0.10 -19.86 -9.53
N TRP A 143 -0.65 -20.22 -10.57
CA TRP A 143 -1.09 -19.25 -11.57
C TRP A 143 -2.04 -18.20 -10.99
N ILE A 144 -2.97 -18.60 -10.12
CA ILE A 144 -3.86 -17.68 -9.41
C ILE A 144 -3.03 -16.71 -8.55
N PHE A 145 -2.07 -17.24 -7.79
CA PHE A 145 -1.22 -16.43 -6.92
C PHE A 145 -0.21 -15.56 -7.67
N MET A 146 0.26 -15.98 -8.85
CA MET A 146 1.02 -15.12 -9.76
C MET A 146 0.15 -13.96 -10.26
N GLY A 147 -1.11 -14.21 -10.61
CA GLY A 147 -2.05 -13.15 -10.95
C GLY A 147 -2.23 -12.15 -9.81
N LEU A 148 -2.45 -12.66 -8.59
CA LEU A 148 -2.56 -11.84 -7.38
C LEU A 148 -1.28 -11.06 -7.06
N TYR A 149 -0.11 -11.64 -7.32
CA TYR A 149 1.19 -10.97 -7.19
C TYR A 149 1.28 -9.77 -8.14
N LEU A 150 1.01 -9.99 -9.43
CA LEU A 150 1.08 -8.94 -10.45
C LEU A 150 0.05 -7.84 -10.18
N LEU A 151 -1.14 -8.19 -9.71
CA LEU A 151 -2.18 -7.21 -9.35
C LEU A 151 -1.71 -6.34 -8.18
N ASN A 152 -1.18 -6.95 -7.12
CA ASN A 152 -0.58 -6.22 -6.00
C ASN A 152 0.57 -5.33 -6.43
N LEU A 153 1.48 -5.84 -7.26
CA LEU A 153 2.61 -5.08 -7.79
C LEU A 153 2.13 -3.84 -8.56
N GLY A 154 1.09 -3.99 -9.39
CA GLY A 154 0.46 -2.89 -10.12
C GLY A 154 -0.13 -1.83 -9.20
N VAL A 155 -0.81 -2.24 -8.12
CA VAL A 155 -1.34 -1.31 -7.10
C VAL A 155 -0.19 -0.57 -6.40
N VAL A 156 0.87 -1.26 -6.03
CA VAL A 156 2.04 -0.62 -5.39
C VAL A 156 2.70 0.37 -6.34
N PHE A 157 2.91 0.02 -7.61
CA PHE A 157 3.40 0.97 -8.60
C PHE A 157 2.49 2.19 -8.76
N ALA A 158 1.17 1.99 -8.76
CA ALA A 158 0.21 3.09 -8.80
C ALA A 158 0.33 4.00 -7.56
N ILE A 159 0.50 3.44 -6.36
CA ILE A 159 0.71 4.22 -5.12
C ILE A 159 2.00 5.06 -5.24
N TYR A 160 3.12 4.45 -5.63
CA TYR A 160 4.40 5.15 -5.78
C TYR A 160 4.36 6.21 -6.90
N SER A 161 3.53 6.01 -7.94
CA SER A 161 3.35 6.99 -9.02
C SER A 161 2.57 8.25 -8.59
N LYS A 162 1.78 8.17 -7.51
CA LYS A 162 0.93 9.27 -7.04
C LYS A 162 1.66 10.22 -6.10
N ASP A 163 2.95 9.98 -5.86
CA ASP A 163 3.78 10.84 -5.04
C ASP A 163 3.89 12.26 -5.61
N LYS A 164 3.80 13.24 -4.73
CA LYS A 164 3.88 14.67 -5.07
C LYS A 164 5.08 15.27 -4.34
N ALA A 165 5.87 16.06 -5.04
CA ALA A 165 6.88 16.87 -4.38
C ALA A 165 6.20 17.80 -3.35
N VAL A 166 6.60 17.69 -2.09
CA VAL A 166 6.08 18.52 -1.00
C VAL A 166 7.12 19.56 -0.64
N CYS A 167 6.73 20.84 -0.64
CA CYS A 167 7.51 21.91 -0.05
C CYS A 167 6.98 22.16 1.37
N LEU A 168 7.78 21.84 2.39
CA LEU A 168 7.47 22.22 3.77
C LEU A 168 8.05 23.61 4.04
N TYR A 169 7.18 24.50 4.49
CA TYR A 169 7.56 25.80 5.01
C TYR A 169 7.88 25.65 6.49
N SER A 170 9.13 25.92 6.89
CA SER A 170 9.47 26.07 8.31
C SER A 170 9.19 27.52 8.71
N GLU A 171 8.03 27.77 9.34
CA GLU A 171 7.74 29.05 9.99
C GLU A 171 8.39 29.08 11.39
N ALA A 172 9.72 29.17 11.44
CA ALA A 172 10.44 29.14 12.71
C ALA A 172 10.23 30.39 13.59
N ASN A 173 9.58 31.48 13.13
CA ASN A 173 9.58 32.76 13.85
C ASN A 173 8.25 33.55 13.88
N LYS A 174 7.09 32.88 13.87
CA LYS A 174 5.79 33.60 13.95
C LYS A 174 5.56 34.44 15.24
N GLY A 175 6.42 34.32 16.25
CA GLY A 175 6.36 35.14 17.47
C GLY A 175 7.24 36.39 17.50
N VAL A 176 8.16 36.56 16.54
CA VAL A 176 9.17 37.66 16.54
C VAL A 176 8.90 38.70 15.44
N ASP A 177 8.04 38.38 14.46
CA ASP A 177 7.82 39.22 13.27
C ASP A 177 6.80 40.35 13.47
N LEU A 178 6.17 40.51 14.63
CA LEU A 178 5.27 41.64 14.92
C LEU A 178 5.98 42.91 15.41
N MET A 179 7.31 42.90 15.59
CA MET A 179 8.07 44.06 16.11
C MET A 179 9.18 44.60 15.20
N HIS A 180 9.57 43.93 14.12
CA HIS A 180 10.52 44.50 13.16
C HIS A 180 10.16 44.16 11.71
N SER A 181 9.43 45.07 11.08
CA SER A 181 9.24 45.15 9.64
C SER A 181 10.54 45.59 8.94
N ASN A 182 11.65 44.86 9.09
CA ASN A 182 12.82 45.02 8.20
C ASN A 182 13.91 43.94 8.31
N SER A 183 13.57 42.65 8.32
CA SER A 183 14.59 41.59 8.17
C SER A 183 14.29 40.69 6.97
N ASN A 184 15.22 40.68 6.01
CA ASN A 184 15.40 39.63 5.02
C ASN A 184 15.83 38.32 5.72
N THR A 185 14.96 37.76 6.55
CA THR A 185 15.19 36.46 7.18
C THR A 185 14.88 35.38 6.14
N PRO A 186 15.86 34.56 5.71
CA PRO A 186 15.62 33.53 4.73
C PRO A 186 14.72 32.47 5.36
N SER A 187 13.46 32.39 4.91
CA SER A 187 12.59 31.28 5.25
C SER A 187 13.19 29.99 4.70
N LEU A 188 13.59 29.05 5.56
CA LEU A 188 14.09 27.75 5.13
C LEU A 188 12.94 26.95 4.50
N ARG A 189 12.97 26.86 3.17
CA ARG A 189 12.07 25.99 2.40
C ARG A 189 12.74 24.64 2.23
N ILE A 190 12.17 23.59 2.81
CA ILE A 190 12.62 22.21 2.62
C ILE A 190 11.79 21.62 1.48
N TYR A 191 12.44 21.21 0.40
CA TYR A 191 11.79 20.56 -0.74
C TYR A 191 12.03 19.05 -0.66
N PHE A 192 10.95 18.28 -0.55
CA PHE A 192 10.97 16.85 -0.78
C PHE A 192 10.77 16.60 -2.28
N SER A 193 11.76 16.01 -2.93
CA SER A 193 11.67 15.58 -4.32
C SER A 193 10.72 14.40 -4.47
N GLN A 194 10.09 14.28 -5.64
CA GLN A 194 9.34 13.07 -6.00
C GLN A 194 10.20 11.83 -5.88
N ILE A 195 9.57 10.70 -5.53
CA ILE A 195 10.24 9.41 -5.42
C ILE A 195 10.85 9.03 -6.78
N PRO A 196 12.17 8.78 -6.83
CA PRO A 196 12.85 8.38 -8.05
C PRO A 196 12.54 6.91 -8.44
N PRO A 197 12.43 6.57 -9.74
CA PRO A 197 12.06 5.23 -10.20
C PRO A 197 12.96 4.07 -9.73
N TYR A 198 14.23 4.31 -9.40
CA TYR A 198 15.14 3.26 -8.94
C TYR A 198 14.65 2.55 -7.66
N VAL A 199 13.77 3.19 -6.88
CA VAL A 199 13.18 2.62 -5.65
C VAL A 199 12.32 1.39 -5.97
N LEU A 200 11.83 1.24 -7.21
CA LEU A 200 11.07 0.05 -7.63
C LEU A 200 11.93 -1.21 -7.77
N ILE A 201 13.25 -1.08 -7.96
CA ILE A 201 14.15 -2.22 -8.12
C ILE A 201 14.21 -3.11 -6.87
N PRO A 202 14.53 -2.60 -5.67
CA PRO A 202 14.57 -3.43 -4.46
C PRO A 202 13.21 -4.04 -4.11
N LEU A 203 12.10 -3.39 -4.50
CA LEU A 203 10.75 -3.94 -4.33
C LEU A 203 10.59 -5.22 -5.15
N CYS A 204 10.94 -5.20 -6.44
CA CYS A 204 10.86 -6.35 -7.33
C CYS A 204 11.87 -7.45 -6.94
N LEU A 205 13.10 -7.09 -6.58
CA LEU A 205 14.16 -8.07 -6.25
C LEU A 205 13.96 -8.84 -4.93
N SER A 206 12.89 -8.57 -4.19
CA SER A 206 12.62 -9.26 -2.93
C SER A 206 12.31 -10.75 -3.16
N LYS A 207 13.28 -11.60 -2.83
CA LYS A 207 13.12 -13.07 -2.82
C LYS A 207 11.96 -13.53 -1.94
N ARG A 208 11.68 -12.78 -0.87
CA ARG A 208 10.60 -13.08 0.07
C ARG A 208 9.23 -12.96 -0.57
N LEU A 209 9.00 -11.98 -1.45
CA LEU A 209 7.71 -11.80 -2.13
C LEU A 209 7.43 -12.99 -3.04
N HIS A 210 8.39 -13.35 -3.89
CA HIS A 210 8.31 -14.53 -4.76
C HIS A 210 8.02 -15.82 -3.98
N SER A 211 8.67 -16.00 -2.82
CA SER A 211 8.44 -17.16 -1.97
C SER A 211 7.03 -17.18 -1.39
N ILE A 212 6.54 -16.05 -0.86
CA ILE A 212 5.23 -15.95 -0.21
C ILE A 212 4.10 -16.18 -1.21
N TYR A 213 4.16 -15.50 -2.36
CA TYR A 213 3.11 -15.57 -3.37
C TYR A 213 3.14 -16.90 -4.12
N VAL A 214 4.27 -17.22 -4.78
CA VAL A 214 4.29 -18.25 -5.82
C VAL A 214 4.71 -19.63 -5.31
N LEU A 215 5.60 -19.69 -4.30
CA LEU A 215 6.10 -20.97 -3.80
C LEU A 215 5.25 -21.54 -2.67
N ARG A 216 4.80 -20.68 -1.75
CA ARG A 216 4.12 -21.09 -0.52
C ARG A 216 2.61 -20.84 -0.54
N LEU A 217 2.13 -19.98 -1.45
CA LEU A 217 0.72 -19.61 -1.59
C LEU A 217 0.10 -19.16 -0.25
N PHE A 218 0.84 -18.30 0.46
CA PHE A 218 0.46 -17.75 1.76
C PHE A 218 -0.84 -16.96 1.70
N ASN A 219 -1.49 -16.73 2.84
CA ASN A 219 -2.68 -15.87 2.88
C ASN A 219 -2.36 -14.36 2.90
N ASP A 220 -1.11 -13.97 3.24
CA ASP A 220 -0.66 -12.57 3.26
C ASP A 220 -0.94 -11.82 1.94
N PRO A 221 -0.64 -12.36 0.74
CA PRO A 221 -1.02 -11.79 -0.55
C PRO A 221 -2.44 -11.24 -0.64
N VAL A 222 -3.42 -12.03 -0.18
CA VAL A 222 -4.84 -11.66 -0.25
C VAL A 222 -5.13 -10.55 0.76
N ALA A 223 -4.60 -10.68 1.98
CA ALA A 223 -4.75 -9.67 3.02
C ALA A 223 -4.11 -8.32 2.63
N MET A 224 -2.92 -8.35 2.03
CA MET A 224 -2.21 -7.14 1.57
C MET A 224 -2.92 -6.48 0.40
N PHE A 225 -3.47 -7.26 -0.53
CA PHE A 225 -4.27 -6.71 -1.62
C PHE A 225 -5.48 -5.95 -1.08
N LEU A 226 -6.23 -6.56 -0.16
CA LEU A 226 -7.37 -5.92 0.49
C LEU A 226 -6.94 -4.68 1.29
N LEU A 227 -5.80 -4.72 1.97
CA LEU A 227 -5.26 -3.56 2.68
C LEU A 227 -4.96 -2.39 1.73
N PHE A 228 -4.33 -2.65 0.58
CA PHE A 228 -4.01 -1.61 -0.40
C PHE A 228 -5.24 -1.11 -1.18
N ALA A 229 -6.31 -1.90 -1.26
CA ALA A 229 -7.54 -1.58 -1.97
C ALA A 229 -8.49 -0.57 -1.24
N ALA A 230 -7.96 0.24 -0.31
CA ALA A 230 -8.62 1.34 0.42
C ALA A 230 -9.47 0.95 1.66
N THR A 231 -10.10 1.98 2.26
CA THR A 231 -10.56 2.05 3.65
C THR A 231 -11.58 1.00 4.09
N LEU A 232 -12.55 0.65 3.24
CA LEU A 232 -13.54 -0.39 3.56
C LEU A 232 -12.95 -1.81 3.46
N ALA A 233 -11.92 -1.99 2.64
CA ALA A 233 -11.24 -3.27 2.49
C ALA A 233 -10.26 -3.56 3.64
N PHE A 234 -9.98 -2.60 4.53
CA PHE A 234 -9.20 -2.83 5.75
C PHE A 234 -9.83 -3.87 6.66
N LEU A 235 -11.14 -3.77 6.90
CA LEU A 235 -11.86 -4.75 7.73
C LEU A 235 -11.87 -6.14 7.06
N LEU A 236 -11.99 -6.18 5.72
CA LEU A 236 -11.85 -7.41 4.96
C LEU A 236 -10.43 -7.99 5.09
N ALA A 237 -9.40 -7.16 5.03
CA ALA A 237 -8.01 -7.58 5.21
C ALA A 237 -7.77 -8.17 6.62
N VAL A 238 -8.30 -7.52 7.66
CA VAL A 238 -8.30 -8.04 9.04
C VAL A 238 -9.01 -9.39 9.13
N SER A 239 -10.11 -9.56 8.39
CA SER A 239 -10.85 -10.83 8.32
C SER A 239 -10.08 -11.95 7.61
N VAL A 240 -9.00 -11.66 6.89
CA VAL A 240 -8.12 -12.66 6.27
C VAL A 240 -6.92 -12.93 7.16
N LYS A 241 -6.30 -11.88 7.70
CA LYS A 241 -5.10 -11.98 8.53
C LYS A 241 -5.08 -10.93 9.63
N MET A 242 -4.99 -11.40 10.87
CA MET A 242 -4.95 -10.53 12.06
C MET A 242 -3.72 -9.60 12.10
N ASN A 243 -2.61 -9.97 11.46
CA ASN A 243 -1.41 -9.11 11.42
C ASN A 243 -1.64 -7.77 10.69
N ILE A 244 -2.76 -7.63 9.98
CA ILE A 244 -3.14 -6.36 9.38
C ILE A 244 -3.40 -5.28 10.44
N LEU A 245 -3.76 -5.66 11.68
CA LEU A 245 -3.89 -4.72 12.79
C LEU A 245 -2.58 -3.97 13.10
N LEU A 246 -1.42 -4.53 12.78
CA LEU A 246 -0.14 -3.85 13.03
C LEU A 246 0.04 -2.60 12.14
N PHE A 247 -0.67 -2.51 11.01
CA PHE A 247 -0.66 -1.33 10.15
C PHE A 247 -1.58 -0.22 10.67
N PHE A 248 -2.39 -0.51 11.69
CA PHE A 248 -3.41 0.42 12.19
C PHE A 248 -2.87 1.78 12.65
N PRO A 249 -1.69 1.93 13.31
CA PRO A 249 -1.22 3.26 13.70
C PRO A 249 -1.03 4.22 12.51
N ALA A 250 -0.41 3.74 11.42
CA ALA A 250 -0.23 4.54 10.21
C ALA A 250 -1.54 4.67 9.42
N PHE A 251 -2.28 3.56 9.28
CA PHE A 251 -3.54 3.55 8.53
C PHE A 251 -4.63 4.38 9.21
N GLY A 252 -4.73 4.32 10.54
CA GLY A 252 -5.64 5.09 11.37
C GLY A 252 -5.42 6.60 11.23
N PHE A 253 -4.17 7.03 11.10
CA PHE A 253 -3.86 8.43 10.78
C PHE A 253 -4.35 8.82 9.38
N LEU A 254 -4.16 7.95 8.38
CA LEU A 254 -4.70 8.20 7.03
C LEU A 254 -6.23 8.24 7.01
N ILE A 255 -6.90 7.36 7.76
CA ILE A 255 -8.36 7.38 7.93
C ILE A 255 -8.78 8.69 8.58
N TRP A 256 -8.07 9.14 9.62
CA TRP A 256 -8.37 10.43 10.25
C TRP A 256 -8.28 11.56 9.24
N GLN A 257 -7.22 11.60 8.44
CA GLN A 257 -7.04 12.64 7.43
C GLN A 257 -8.10 12.61 6.32
N THR A 258 -8.66 11.44 6.02
CA THR A 258 -9.61 11.26 4.91
C THR A 258 -11.08 11.30 5.32
N GLN A 259 -11.42 10.75 6.48
CA GLN A 259 -12.79 10.59 7.00
C GLN A 259 -13.06 11.40 8.27
N GLY A 260 -12.04 12.05 8.82
CA GLY A 260 -12.12 12.79 10.08
C GLY A 260 -12.18 11.87 11.31
N PHE A 261 -12.21 12.50 12.49
CA PHE A 261 -12.18 11.82 13.78
C PHE A 261 -13.28 10.75 13.92
N PHE A 262 -14.52 11.08 13.57
CA PHE A 262 -15.66 10.17 13.72
C PHE A 262 -15.52 8.90 12.87
N GLY A 263 -15.05 9.01 11.63
CA GLY A 263 -14.80 7.85 10.77
C GLY A 263 -13.75 6.91 11.36
N THR A 264 -12.67 7.46 11.92
CA THR A 264 -11.63 6.67 12.60
C THR A 264 -12.15 5.97 13.85
N ILE A 265 -12.98 6.65 14.65
CA ILE A 265 -13.58 6.07 15.86
C ILE A 265 -14.50 4.90 15.51
N VAL A 266 -15.34 5.02 14.48
CA VAL A 266 -16.20 3.89 14.05
C VAL A 266 -15.36 2.67 13.71
N GLN A 267 -14.27 2.84 12.96
CA GLN A 267 -13.39 1.73 12.60
C GLN A 267 -12.64 1.15 13.80
N LEU A 268 -12.19 2.00 14.73
CA LEU A 268 -11.62 1.56 16.01
C LEU A 268 -12.60 0.71 16.81
N VAL A 269 -13.85 1.15 16.94
CA VAL A 269 -14.89 0.41 17.65
C VAL A 269 -15.12 -0.94 17.00
N VAL A 270 -15.21 -1.01 15.67
CA VAL A 270 -15.36 -2.29 14.96
C VAL A 270 -14.17 -3.21 15.21
N ILE A 271 -12.94 -2.72 15.22
CA ILE A 271 -11.75 -3.53 15.54
C ILE A 271 -11.79 -4.03 16.99
N LEU A 272 -12.16 -3.16 17.94
CA LEU A 272 -12.25 -3.48 19.36
C LEU A 272 -13.36 -4.49 19.66
N LEU A 273 -14.45 -4.49 18.90
CA LEU A 273 -15.51 -5.50 19.03
C LEU A 273 -15.01 -6.91 18.67
N VAL A 274 -13.93 -7.02 17.90
CA VAL A 274 -13.30 -8.29 17.55
C VAL A 274 -12.14 -8.62 18.51
N GLN A 275 -12.41 -8.63 19.82
CA GLN A 275 -11.38 -8.80 20.87
C GLN A 275 -10.54 -10.08 20.75
N SER A 276 -11.11 -11.16 20.24
CA SER A 276 -10.37 -12.42 20.03
C SER A 276 -9.21 -12.24 19.04
N TYR A 277 -9.29 -11.27 18.14
CA TYR A 277 -8.25 -10.97 17.15
C TYR A 277 -7.14 -10.13 17.78
N LEU A 278 -7.45 -9.21 18.69
CA LEU A 278 -6.44 -8.43 19.41
C LEU A 278 -5.53 -9.34 20.25
N ARG A 279 -6.11 -10.29 20.99
CA ARG A 279 -5.32 -11.23 21.82
C ARG A 279 -4.42 -12.13 20.97
N LYS A 280 -4.90 -12.64 19.84
CA LYS A 280 -4.10 -13.48 18.94
C LYS A 280 -3.08 -12.68 18.11
N ALA A 281 -3.40 -11.43 17.73
CA ALA A 281 -2.50 -10.57 16.98
C ALA A 281 -1.27 -10.16 17.81
N PHE A 282 -1.42 -10.05 19.13
CA PHE A 282 -0.37 -9.67 20.09
C PHE A 282 -0.06 -10.79 21.10
N GLU A 283 0.13 -12.02 20.61
CA GLU A 283 0.48 -13.17 21.44
C GLU A 283 2.00 -13.25 21.70
N PHE A 284 2.48 -12.41 22.62
CA PHE A 284 3.91 -12.37 23.01
C PHE A 284 4.38 -13.61 23.77
N SER A 285 3.46 -14.44 24.28
CA SER A 285 3.76 -15.70 24.95
C SER A 285 4.09 -16.85 24.00
N ARG A 286 4.03 -16.63 22.68
CA ARG A 286 4.26 -17.68 21.70
C ARG A 286 5.74 -18.04 21.63
N VAL A 287 6.07 -19.26 22.03
CA VAL A 287 7.40 -19.84 21.85
C VAL A 287 7.55 -20.31 20.39
N PHE A 288 8.57 -19.80 19.71
CA PHE A 288 8.91 -20.26 18.37
C PHE A 288 9.55 -21.65 18.46
N GLN A 289 9.23 -22.53 17.52
CA GLN A 289 9.89 -23.84 17.47
C GLN A 289 11.16 -23.71 16.63
N TYR A 290 12.30 -24.12 17.19
CA TYR A 290 13.60 -24.06 16.52
C TYR A 290 13.60 -24.71 15.13
N LYS A 291 12.87 -25.81 14.94
CA LYS A 291 12.73 -26.47 13.63
C LYS A 291 12.22 -25.53 12.53
N TRP A 292 11.35 -24.58 12.85
CA TRP A 292 10.71 -23.66 11.90
C TRP A 292 11.41 -22.30 11.76
N THR A 293 12.42 -22.00 12.58
CA THR A 293 13.14 -20.73 12.48
C THR A 293 13.96 -20.71 11.20
N VAL A 294 13.88 -19.64 10.41
CA VAL A 294 14.72 -19.46 9.22
C VAL A 294 15.92 -18.57 9.52
N ASN A 295 15.67 -17.42 10.15
CA ASN A 295 16.71 -16.44 10.45
C ASN A 295 17.57 -16.81 11.65
N TRP A 296 17.12 -17.74 12.51
CA TRP A 296 17.79 -18.12 13.75
C TRP A 296 18.49 -19.48 13.68
N LYS A 297 18.63 -20.06 12.48
CA LYS A 297 19.36 -21.34 12.28
C LYS A 297 20.85 -21.28 12.61
N PHE A 298 21.40 -20.08 12.80
CA PHE A 298 22.79 -19.90 13.22
C PHE A 298 22.98 -20.11 14.73
N LEU A 299 21.90 -20.04 15.52
CA LEU A 299 21.92 -20.40 16.95
C LEU A 299 21.69 -21.90 17.07
N ASP A 300 22.30 -22.53 18.07
CA ASP A 300 21.96 -23.90 18.42
C ASP A 300 20.58 -23.98 19.10
N GLU A 301 19.95 -25.15 19.05
CA GLU A 301 18.60 -25.35 19.58
C GLU A 301 18.52 -25.08 21.10
N LYS A 302 19.60 -25.35 21.84
CA LYS A 302 19.63 -25.13 23.29
C LYS A 302 19.65 -23.64 23.61
N THR A 303 20.48 -22.87 22.93
CA THR A 303 20.50 -21.41 23.04
C THR A 303 19.22 -20.77 22.53
N PHE A 304 18.55 -21.36 21.54
CA PHE A 304 17.29 -20.83 21.02
C PHE A 304 16.10 -21.04 21.97
N LEU A 305 16.11 -22.14 22.74
CA LEU A 305 15.03 -22.50 23.67
C LEU A 305 15.34 -22.18 25.13
N SER A 306 16.48 -21.55 25.43
CA SER A 306 16.84 -21.19 26.81
C SER A 306 15.86 -20.15 27.34
N GLU A 307 15.19 -20.47 28.45
CA GLU A 307 14.31 -19.55 29.20
C GLU A 307 15.11 -18.57 30.09
N ASP A 308 16.44 -18.60 30.05
CA ASP A 308 17.33 -17.78 30.88
C ASP A 308 17.47 -16.33 30.35
N VAL A 309 16.36 -15.57 30.30
CA VAL A 309 16.34 -14.10 30.33
C VAL A 309 15.08 -13.60 31.04
#